data_AF-A0A962HJ01-F1
#
_entry.id   AF-A0A962HJ01-F1
#
_cell.length_a   1.000
_cell.length_b   1.000
_cell.length_c   1.000
_cell.angle_alpha   90.00
_cell.angle_beta   90.00
_cell.angle_gamma   90.00
#
_symmetry.space_group_name_H-M   'P 1'
#
loop_
_entity.id
_entity.type
_entity.pdbx_description
1 polymer ?
#
loop_
_entity_poly.entity_id
_entity_poly.type
_entity_poly.pdbx_seq_one_letter_code
_entity_poly.pdbx_strand_id
1 'polypeptide(L)'
;MDAQALVQLLGGTAETARFFGIRQAAVSQWKQRNEVPPARVWQLRALRPDLLAQLEHRQVAKNEANQDDQRTQPESVDRVQQE
;
A
#
# COMPACT_ATOMS: atom_id res chain seq x y z
N MET A 1 3.91 3.19 -1.20
CA MET A 1 3.91 2.05 -0.25
C MET A 1 2.98 2.39 0.90
N ASP A 2 2.04 1.49 1.23
CA ASP A 2 1.01 1.71 2.25
C ASP A 2 1.60 1.82 3.67
N ALA A 3 1.53 3.02 4.25
CA ALA A 3 2.13 3.30 5.55
C ALA A 3 1.38 2.61 6.70
N GLN A 4 0.06 2.46 6.58
CA GLN A 4 -0.76 1.86 7.62
C GLN A 4 -0.47 0.36 7.77
N ALA A 5 -0.31 -0.35 6.66
CA ALA A 5 0.08 -1.75 6.64
C ALA A 5 1.49 -1.95 7.24
N LEU A 6 2.45 -1.08 6.89
CA LEU A 6 3.80 -1.14 7.45
C LEU A 6 3.77 -0.98 8.97
N VAL A 7 3.02 0.01 9.48
CA VAL A 7 2.90 0.27 10.91
C VAL A 7 2.25 -0.91 11.64
N GLN A 8 1.24 -1.55 11.07
CA GLN A 8 0.63 -2.74 11.65
C GLN A 8 1.62 -3.91 11.75
N LEU A 9 2.39 -4.17 10.69
CA LEU A 9 3.36 -5.27 10.66
C LEU A 9 4.54 -5.05 11.60
N LEU A 10 4.96 -3.79 11.81
CA LEU A 10 6.02 -3.46 12.75
C LEU A 10 5.56 -3.42 14.21
N GLY A 11 4.27 -3.61 14.51
CA GLY A 11 3.75 -3.62 15.88
C GLY A 11 3.27 -2.26 16.40
N GLY A 12 3.01 -1.31 15.51
CA GLY A 12 2.41 -0.01 15.83
C GLY A 12 3.36 1.18 15.68
N THR A 13 2.85 2.38 15.96
CA THR A 13 3.55 3.64 15.72
C THR A 13 4.86 3.75 16.51
N ALA A 14 4.87 3.30 17.77
CA ALA A 14 6.03 3.36 18.66
C ALA A 14 7.17 2.46 18.16
N GLU A 15 6.86 1.20 17.85
CA GLU A 15 7.84 0.24 17.34
C GLU A 15 8.35 0.63 15.95
N THR A 16 7.47 1.16 15.09
CA THR A 16 7.88 1.73 13.81
C THR A 16 8.86 2.88 14.00
N ALA A 17 8.57 3.80 14.92
CA ALA A 17 9.44 4.94 15.19
C ALA A 17 10.81 4.50 15.73
N ARG A 18 10.81 3.51 16.65
CA ARG A 18 12.03 2.91 17.20
C ARG A 18 12.86 2.21 16.13
N PHE A 19 12.23 1.43 15.26
CA PHE A 19 12.90 0.73 14.15
C PHE A 19 13.62 1.69 13.19
N PHE A 20 12.95 2.80 12.84
CA PHE A 20 13.51 3.80 11.91
C PHE A 20 14.39 4.86 12.59
N GLY A 21 14.49 4.85 13.93
CA GLY A 21 15.23 5.86 14.68
C GLY A 21 14.66 7.28 14.52
N ILE A 22 13.34 7.41 14.47
CA ILE A 22 12.64 8.68 14.26
C ILE A 22 11.64 8.96 15.38
N ARG A 23 11.08 10.18 15.40
CA ARG A 23 10.00 10.53 16.31
C ARG A 23 8.68 9.90 15.85
N GLN A 24 7.83 9.50 16.80
CA GLN A 24 6.49 8.98 16.51
C GLN A 24 5.63 9.93 15.66
N ALA A 25 5.80 11.25 15.83
CA ALA A 25 5.13 12.26 15.03
C ALA A 25 5.43 12.13 13.52
N ALA A 26 6.64 11.72 13.14
CA ALA A 26 6.97 11.48 11.73
C ALA A 26 6.21 10.27 11.17
N VAL A 27 6.06 9.20 11.96
CA VAL A 27 5.25 8.03 11.59
C VAL A 27 3.77 8.42 11.45
N SER A 28 3.25 9.29 12.33
CA SER A 28 1.90 9.81 12.20
C SER A 28 1.69 10.59 10.89
N GLN A 29 2.67 11.37 10.43
CA GLN A 29 2.60 12.06 9.14
C GLN A 29 2.56 11.07 7.97
N TRP A 30 3.30 9.96 8.04
CA TRP A 30 3.23 8.91 7.02
C TRP A 30 1.86 8.29 6.94
N LYS A 31 1.24 8.02 8.10
CA LYS A 31 -0.14 7.50 8.18
C LYS A 31 -1.15 8.49 7.60
N GLN A 32 -1.01 9.78 7.90
CA GLN A 32 -1.90 10.83 7.35
C GLN A 32 -1.82 10.91 5.82
N ARG A 33 -0.64 10.72 5.25
CA ARG A 33 -0.42 10.70 3.79
C ARG A 33 -0.59 9.30 3.18
N ASN A 34 -0.87 8.29 4.01
CA ASN A 34 -0.82 6.87 3.72
C ASN A 34 0.41 6.44 2.87
N GLU A 35 1.56 7.09 3.08
CA GLU A 35 2.74 6.93 2.24
C GLU A 35 4.02 6.89 3.07
N VAL A 36 4.86 5.89 2.78
CA VAL A 36 6.20 5.76 3.34
C VAL A 36 7.22 6.43 2.40
N PRO A 37 8.09 7.33 2.89
CA PRO A 37 9.10 7.97 2.06
C PRO A 37 10.05 6.96 1.38
N PRO A 38 10.45 7.17 0.11
CA PRO A 38 11.30 6.22 -0.63
C PRO A 38 12.61 5.84 0.08
N ALA A 39 13.27 6.80 0.74
CA ALA A 39 14.48 6.54 1.51
C ALA A 39 14.26 5.51 2.64
N ARG A 40 13.07 5.51 3.25
CA ARG A 40 12.69 4.57 4.32
C ARG A 40 12.31 3.20 3.79
N VAL A 41 11.83 3.13 2.55
CA VAL A 41 11.64 1.86 1.85
C VAL A 41 12.98 1.16 1.67
N TRP A 42 14.01 1.86 1.18
CA TRP A 42 15.36 1.28 1.04
C TRP A 42 15.93 0.74 2.36
N GLN A 43 15.75 1.50 3.45
CA GLN A 43 16.14 1.05 4.79
C GLN A 43 15.39 -0.23 5.21
N LEU A 44 14.09 -0.31 4.93
CA LEU A 44 13.30 -1.52 5.18
C LEU A 44 13.78 -2.71 4.35
N ARG A 45 14.10 -2.49 3.06
CA ARG A 45 14.64 -3.55 2.19
C ARG A 45 15.94 -4.13 2.74
N ALA A 46 16.81 -3.27 3.26
CA ALA A 46 18.09 -3.68 3.82
C ALA A 46 17.97 -4.42 5.16
N LEU A 47 17.06 -3.97 6.04
CA LEU A 47 16.99 -4.48 7.41
C LEU A 47 15.97 -5.60 7.62
N ARG A 48 14.86 -5.61 6.87
CA ARG A 48 13.75 -6.56 7.02
C ARG A 48 13.12 -6.90 5.66
N PRO A 49 13.84 -7.62 4.78
CA PRO A 49 13.30 -8.05 3.49
C PRO A 49 12.02 -8.89 3.63
N ASP A 50 11.87 -9.66 4.71
CA ASP A 50 10.67 -10.48 4.96
C ASP A 50 9.39 -9.65 5.14
N LEU A 51 9.51 -8.46 5.75
CA LEU A 51 8.37 -7.55 5.92
C LEU A 51 8.00 -6.88 4.60
N LEU A 52 8.99 -6.56 3.77
CA LEU A 52 8.77 -6.00 2.44
C LEU A 52 7.96 -6.98 1.58
N ALA A 53 8.36 -8.26 1.54
CA ALA A 53 7.65 -9.28 0.77
C ALA A 53 6.17 -9.39 1.19
N GLN A 54 5.88 -9.35 2.49
CA GLN A 54 4.49 -9.37 2.99
C GLN A 54 3.70 -8.12 2.58
N LEU A 55 4.34 -6.95 2.56
CA LEU A 55 3.73 -5.69 2.15
C LEU A 55 3.44 -5.64 0.65
N GLU A 56 4.31 -6.23 -0.17
CA GLU A 56 4.09 -6.35 -1.62
C GLU A 56 2.93 -7.31 -1.92
N HIS A 57 2.89 -8.51 -1.32
CA HIS A 57 1.77 -9.44 -1.48
C HIS A 57 0.42 -8.81 -1.08
N ARG A 58 0.38 -8.04 0.02
CA ARG A 58 -0.83 -7.34 0.45
C ARG A 58 -1.26 -6.25 -0.54
N GLN A 59 -0.32 -5.55 -1.17
CA GLN A 59 -0.63 -4.53 -2.18
C GLN A 59 -1.17 -5.17 -3.47
N VAL A 60 -0.60 -6.30 -3.91
CA VAL A 60 -1.10 -7.05 -5.07
C VAL A 60 -2.56 -7.46 -4.85
N ALA A 61 -2.87 -8.06 -3.69
CA ALA A 61 -4.24 -8.45 -3.35
C ALA A 61 -5.24 -7.27 -3.32
N LYS A 62 -4.81 -6.10 -2.82
CA LYS A 62 -5.65 -4.88 -2.86
C LYS A 62 -5.90 -4.39 -4.29
N ASN A 63 -4.91 -4.49 -5.16
CA ASN A 63 -5.02 -4.06 -6.54
C ASN A 63 -5.93 -4.99 -7.36
N GLU A 64 -5.81 -6.31 -7.16
CA GLU A 64 -6.65 -7.32 -7.80
C GLU A 64 -8.12 -7.15 -7.42
N ALA A 65 -8.41 -6.95 -6.13
CA ALA A 65 -9.77 -6.70 -5.65
C ALA A 65 -10.40 -5.43 -6.27
N ASN A 66 -9.60 -4.45 -6.69
CA ASN A 66 -10.09 -3.23 -7.33
C ASN A 66 -10.27 -3.40 -8.85
N GLN A 67 -9.59 -4.35 -9.49
CA GLN A 67 -9.69 -4.60 -10.94
C GLN A 67 -10.94 -5.41 -11.32
N ASP A 68 -11.40 -6.31 -10.45
CA ASP A 68 -12.60 -7.13 -10.71
C ASP A 68 -13.88 -6.28 -10.80
N ASP A 69 -13.97 -5.21 -10.01
CA ASP A 69 -15.09 -4.25 -10.00
C ASP A 69 -15.19 -3.43 -11.32
N GLN A 70 -14.06 -3.22 -11.99
CA GLN A 70 -13.99 -2.46 -13.25
C GLN A 70 -14.27 -3.31 -14.50
N ARG A 71 -14.34 -4.64 -14.38
CA ARG A 71 -14.55 -5.56 -15.51
C ARG A 71 -16.03 -5.77 -15.87
N THR A 72 -16.94 -5.36 -14.99
CA THR A 72 -18.40 -5.38 -15.20
C THR A 72 -18.92 -4.03 -15.69
N GLN A 73 -18.38 -3.51 -16.79
CA GLN A 73 -19.18 -2.65 -17.67
C GLN A 73 -19.56 -3.51 -18.88
N PRO A 74 -20.83 -3.94 -19.03
CA PRO A 74 -21.24 -4.53 -20.28
C PRO A 74 -21.12 -3.43 -21.34
N GLU A 75 -20.08 -3.57 -22.16
CA GLU A 75 -19.98 -2.95 -23.47
C GLU A 75 -21.32 -3.23 -24.15
N SER A 76 -22.19 -2.21 -24.20
CA SER A 76 -23.46 -2.27 -24.90
C SER A 76 -23.12 -2.17 -26.38
N VAL A 77 -22.59 -3.29 -26.90
CA VAL A 77 -22.46 -3.56 -28.32
C VAL A 77 -23.87 -3.61 -28.90
N ASP A 78 -24.01 -3.00 -30.07
CA ASP A 78 -25.15 -3.09 -30.97
C ASP A 78 -26.45 -2.37 -30.57
N ARG A 79 -26.58 -1.13 -31.06
CA ARG A 79 -27.76 -0.83 -31.89
C ARG A 79 -27.37 -0.06 -33.15
N VAL A 80 -27.11 -0.89 -34.15
CA VAL A 80 -27.06 -0.66 -35.60
C VAL A 80 -27.97 0.47 -36.09
N GLN A 81 -27.38 1.28 -36.96
CA GLN A 81 -27.94 2.12 -38.01
C GLN A 81 -29.35 1.75 -38.53
N GLN A 82 -30.13 2.79 -38.89
CA GLN A 82 -31.09 2.82 -40.02
C GLN A 82 -32.36 1.93 -39.85
N GLU A 83 -33.59 2.30 -40.22
CA GLU A 83 -34.18 3.28 -41.14
C GLU A 83 -35.52 3.81 -40.59
#